data_AF-A0A834T727-F1
#
_entry.id   AF-A0A834T727-F1
#
_cell.length_a   1.000
_cell.length_b   1.000
_cell.length_c   1.000
_cell.angle_alpha   90.00
_cell.angle_beta   90.00
_cell.angle_gamma   90.00
#
_symmetry.space_group_name_H-M   'P 1'
#
loop_
_entity.id
_entity.type
_entity.pdbx_description
1 polymer ?
#
loop_
_entity_poly.entity_id
_entity_poly.type
_entity_poly.pdbx_seq_one_letter_code
_entity_poly.pdbx_strand_id
1 'polypeptide(L)'
;MILWLFPALGGLEYVIHHGLSMFSIILSLLSGQGQLYILMVLFSESTTPFVNLRWHLDIAGLKNSILYVGNGIALFLGWLIARIFLFIFFFIHMWIHFDEVKEIFPLGFYSLLVVPPVLAIMNIFWFWKITKGLVKTLSKAKHSK
;
A
#
# COMPACT_ATOMS: atom_id res chain seq x y z
N MET A 1 -5.74 -11.43 -11.94
CA MET A 1 -6.30 -10.05 -11.94
C MET A 1 -5.33 -9.05 -12.55
N ILE A 2 -4.11 -8.91 -12.02
CA ILE A 2 -3.10 -7.92 -12.43
C ILE A 2 -2.86 -7.86 -13.94
N LEU A 3 -2.57 -8.99 -14.59
CA LEU A 3 -2.28 -9.03 -16.02
C LEU A 3 -3.52 -8.94 -16.92
N TRP A 4 -4.67 -9.40 -16.44
CA TRP A 4 -5.91 -9.45 -17.23
C TRP A 4 -6.65 -8.11 -17.28
N LEU A 5 -6.50 -7.28 -16.25
CA LEU A 5 -7.12 -5.95 -16.15
C LEU A 5 -6.08 -4.83 -16.28
N PHE A 6 -4.88 -5.14 -16.78
CA PHE A 6 -3.88 -4.12 -17.08
C PHE A 6 -4.33 -3.28 -18.28
N PRO A 7 -4.23 -1.94 -18.26
CA PRO A 7 -3.68 -1.08 -17.20
C PRO A 7 -4.73 -0.53 -16.21
N ALA A 8 -5.99 -0.96 -16.30
CA ALA A 8 -7.14 -0.39 -15.60
C ALA A 8 -7.06 -0.36 -14.06
N LEU A 9 -6.21 -1.20 -13.44
CA LEU A 9 -6.09 -1.34 -11.98
C LEU A 9 -4.91 -0.60 -11.34
N GLY A 10 -4.18 0.25 -12.07
CA GLY A 10 -3.11 1.06 -11.47
C GLY A 10 -1.79 1.10 -12.23
N GLY A 11 -1.81 0.77 -13.53
CA GLY A 11 -0.66 0.95 -14.42
C GLY A 11 0.57 0.13 -14.06
N LEU A 12 1.73 0.62 -14.47
CA LEU A 12 3.02 -0.06 -14.28
C LEU A 12 3.43 -0.08 -12.80
N GLU A 13 3.09 0.96 -12.05
CA GLU A 13 3.37 1.08 -10.62
C GLU A 13 2.76 -0.10 -9.85
N TYR A 14 1.53 -0.49 -10.21
CA TYR A 14 0.88 -1.64 -9.60
C TYR A 14 1.63 -2.96 -9.87
N VAL A 15 2.15 -3.15 -11.09
CA VAL A 15 2.95 -4.34 -11.46
C VAL A 15 4.28 -4.36 -10.72
N ILE A 16 4.99 -3.24 -10.67
CA ILE A 16 6.27 -3.12 -9.95
C ILE A 16 6.07 -3.40 -8.47
N HIS A 17 5.05 -2.82 -7.85
CA HIS A 17 4.72 -3.05 -6.45
C HIS A 17 4.54 -4.54 -6.14
N HIS A 18 3.72 -5.23 -6.93
CA HIS A 18 3.45 -6.66 -6.71
C HIS A 18 4.67 -7.52 -7.02
N GLY A 19 5.46 -7.17 -8.05
CA GLY A 19 6.71 -7.87 -8.37
C GLY A 19 7.71 -7.80 -7.22
N LEU A 20 7.93 -6.61 -6.67
CA LEU A 20 8.84 -6.41 -5.53
C LEU A 20 8.34 -7.08 -4.24
N SER A 21 7.04 -7.02 -3.98
CA SER A 21 6.42 -7.70 -2.83
C SER A 21 6.54 -9.21 -2.96
N MET A 22 6.21 -9.79 -4.12
CA MET A 22 6.34 -11.23 -4.37
C MET A 22 7.80 -11.70 -4.28
N PHE A 23 8.74 -10.94 -4.85
CA PHE A 23 10.16 -11.19 -4.71
C PHE A 23 10.58 -11.28 -3.24
N SER A 24 10.19 -10.31 -2.42
CA SER A 24 10.54 -10.26 -0.99
C SER A 24 9.89 -11.41 -0.19
N ILE A 25 8.63 -11.75 -0.50
CA ILE A 25 7.92 -12.87 0.12
C ILE A 25 8.61 -14.19 -0.22
N ILE A 26 8.95 -14.42 -1.49
CA ILE A 26 9.63 -15.65 -1.93
C ILE A 26 10.99 -15.79 -1.22
N LEU A 27 11.78 -14.71 -1.17
CA LEU A 27 13.05 -14.69 -0.46
C LEU A 27 12.89 -15.08 1.02
N SER A 28 11.89 -14.50 1.70
CA SER A 28 11.64 -14.80 3.11
C SER A 28 11.18 -16.24 3.34
N LEU A 29 10.30 -16.76 2.48
CA LEU A 29 9.80 -18.13 2.56
C LEU A 29 10.90 -19.17 2.30
N LEU A 30 11.76 -18.95 1.30
CA LEU A 30 12.83 -19.88 0.94
C LEU A 30 13.98 -19.87 1.94
N SER A 31 14.31 -18.71 2.50
CA SER A 31 15.39 -18.58 3.49
C SER A 31 14.96 -18.90 4.92
N GLY A 32 13.67 -18.80 5.23
CA GLY A 32 13.17 -18.86 6.60
C GLY A 32 13.58 -17.64 7.44
N GLN A 33 13.92 -16.51 6.82
CA GLN A 33 14.36 -15.29 7.50
C GLN A 33 13.52 -14.07 7.10
N GLY A 34 13.51 -13.02 7.92
CA GLY A 34 12.86 -11.73 7.61
C GLY A 34 11.33 -11.73 7.64
N GLN A 35 10.68 -12.78 8.16
CA GLN A 35 9.22 -12.92 8.15
C GLN A 35 8.51 -11.78 8.88
N LEU A 36 9.08 -11.27 9.98
CA LEU A 36 8.53 -10.14 10.72
C LEU A 36 8.30 -8.93 9.79
N TYR A 37 9.32 -8.57 9.01
CA TYR A 37 9.26 -7.46 8.06
C TYR A 37 8.27 -7.71 6.92
N ILE A 38 8.21 -8.96 6.42
CA ILE A 38 7.22 -9.34 5.41
C ILE A 38 5.79 -9.25 5.95
N LEU A 39 5.53 -9.71 7.17
CA LEU A 39 4.21 -9.64 7.80
C LEU A 39 3.78 -8.19 8.06
N MET A 40 4.71 -7.32 8.49
CA MET A 40 4.44 -5.88 8.58
C MET A 40 4.02 -5.32 7.23
N VAL A 41 4.78 -5.57 6.15
CA VAL A 41 4.44 -5.06 4.82
C VAL A 41 3.11 -5.67 4.31
N LEU A 42 2.86 -6.96 4.52
CA LEU A 42 1.61 -7.62 4.14
C LEU A 42 0.37 -7.05 4.84
N PHE A 43 0.50 -6.54 6.07
CA PHE A 43 -0.60 -5.86 6.75
C PHE A 43 -1.13 -4.66 5.96
N SER A 44 -0.31 -4.05 5.10
CA SER A 44 -0.75 -2.99 4.20
C SER A 44 -1.81 -3.44 3.17
N GLU A 45 -1.91 -4.74 2.88
CA GLU A 45 -2.96 -5.29 2.01
C GLU A 45 -4.36 -5.23 2.64
N SER A 46 -4.46 -4.95 3.95
CA SER A 46 -5.74 -4.65 4.59
C SER A 46 -6.47 -3.44 3.96
N THR A 47 -5.76 -2.56 3.23
CA THR A 47 -6.37 -1.44 2.52
C THR A 47 -6.99 -1.83 1.17
N THR A 48 -6.60 -2.99 0.61
CA THR A 48 -6.96 -3.45 -0.73
C THR A 48 -8.48 -3.64 -0.93
N PRO A 49 -9.25 -4.17 0.05
CA PRO A 49 -10.70 -4.21 -0.05
C PRO A 49 -11.35 -2.83 -0.30
N PHE A 50 -10.85 -1.76 0.33
CA PHE A 50 -11.41 -0.42 0.14
C PHE A 50 -11.08 0.16 -1.24
N VAL A 51 -9.88 -0.12 -1.77
CA VAL A 51 -9.49 0.25 -3.14
C VAL A 51 -10.42 -0.44 -4.13
N ASN A 52 -10.61 -1.76 -3.99
CA ASN A 52 -11.47 -2.54 -4.87
C ASN A 52 -12.93 -2.09 -4.78
N LEU A 53 -13.46 -1.87 -3.58
CA LEU A 53 -14.84 -1.39 -3.41
C LEU A 53 -15.03 -0.03 -4.08
N ARG A 54 -14.05 0.89 -3.95
CA ARG A 54 -14.10 2.20 -4.60
C ARG A 54 -14.16 2.07 -6.13
N TRP A 55 -13.36 1.17 -6.70
CA TRP A 55 -13.33 0.92 -8.13
C TRP A 55 -14.66 0.33 -8.63
N HIS A 56 -15.21 -0.68 -7.94
CA HIS A 56 -16.50 -1.27 -8.32
C HIS A 56 -17.64 -0.24 -8.29
N LEU A 57 -17.69 0.61 -7.25
CA LEU A 57 -18.69 1.68 -7.16
C LEU A 57 -18.51 2.75 -8.23
N ASP A 58 -17.28 3.01 -8.66
CA ASP A 58 -17.01 3.91 -9.79
C ASP A 58 -17.59 3.36 -11.09
N ILE A 59 -17.25 2.12 -11.43
CA ILE A 59 -17.73 1.44 -12.65
C ILE A 59 -19.26 1.32 -12.65
N ALA A 60 -19.89 1.13 -11.48
CA ALA A 60 -21.33 1.09 -11.34
C ALA A 60 -22.02 2.48 -11.43
N GLY A 61 -21.26 3.58 -11.61
CA GLY A 61 -21.80 4.94 -11.67
C GLY A 61 -22.23 5.52 -10.31
N LEU A 62 -21.85 4.88 -9.20
CA LEU A 62 -22.32 5.19 -7.84
C LEU A 62 -21.40 6.18 -7.08
N LYS A 63 -20.69 7.05 -7.81
CA LYS A 63 -19.75 8.04 -7.23
C LYS A 63 -20.39 9.03 -6.24
N ASN A 64 -21.69 9.28 -6.37
CA ASN A 64 -22.44 10.20 -5.50
C ASN A 64 -23.09 9.51 -4.30
N SER A 65 -22.92 8.19 -4.16
CA SER A 65 -23.52 7.44 -3.05
C SER A 65 -22.81 7.72 -1.72
N ILE A 66 -23.56 7.64 -0.62
CA ILE A 66 -23.01 7.71 0.75
C ILE A 66 -21.93 6.64 0.96
N LEU A 67 -22.14 5.45 0.38
CA LEU A 67 -21.17 4.35 0.43
C LEU A 67 -19.84 4.71 -0.24
N TYR A 68 -19.87 5.39 -1.40
CA TYR A 68 -18.64 5.81 -2.09
C TYR A 68 -17.84 6.84 -1.28
N VAL A 69 -18.53 7.78 -0.64
CA VAL A 69 -17.91 8.80 0.22
C VAL A 69 -17.36 8.17 1.49
N GLY A 70 -18.15 7.34 2.18
CA GLY A 70 -17.75 6.63 3.40
C GLY A 70 -16.55 5.70 3.16
N ASN A 71 -16.58 4.91 2.08
CA ASN A 71 -15.44 4.09 1.67
C ASN A 71 -14.21 4.95 1.33
N GLY A 72 -14.38 6.14 0.75
CA GLY A 72 -13.28 7.07 0.49
C GLY A 72 -12.58 7.56 1.77
N ILE A 73 -13.36 7.85 2.83
CA ILE A 73 -12.82 8.22 4.14
C ILE A 73 -12.12 7.02 4.79
N ALA A 74 -12.75 5.84 4.78
CA ALA A 74 -12.16 4.61 5.31
C ALA A 74 -10.85 4.26 4.59
N LEU A 75 -10.81 4.36 3.26
CA LEU A 75 -9.60 4.17 2.46
C LEU A 75 -8.50 5.16 2.86
N PHE A 76 -8.81 6.45 3.04
CA PHE A 76 -7.83 7.46 3.46
C PHE A 76 -7.23 7.14 4.84
N LEU A 77 -8.08 6.85 5.83
CA LEU A 77 -7.63 6.51 7.20
C LEU A 77 -6.84 5.20 7.22
N GLY A 78 -7.34 4.17 6.53
CA GLY A 78 -6.65 2.89 6.40
C GLY A 78 -5.28 3.03 5.75
N TRP A 79 -5.17 3.86 4.70
CA TRP A 79 -3.88 4.14 4.05
C TRP A 79 -2.91 4.86 4.98
N LEU A 80 -3.38 5.88 5.71
CA LEU A 80 -2.54 6.60 6.67
C LEU A 80 -1.95 5.65 7.72
N ILE A 81 -2.78 4.79 8.31
CA ILE A 81 -2.36 3.88 9.38
C ILE A 81 -1.50 2.73 8.82
N ALA A 82 -2.03 1.96 7.86
CA ALA A 82 -1.43 0.71 7.41
C ALA A 82 -0.31 0.90 6.38
N ARG A 83 -0.19 2.07 5.75
CA ARG A 83 0.81 2.32 4.69
C ARG A 83 1.76 3.48 4.97
N ILE A 84 1.37 4.47 5.79
CA ILE A 84 2.27 5.57 6.17
C ILE A 84 2.88 5.31 7.54
N PHE A 85 2.05 5.23 8.60
CA PHE A 85 2.54 5.02 9.96
C PHE A 85 3.23 3.67 10.13
N LEU A 86 2.69 2.62 9.54
CA LEU A 86 3.33 1.30 9.56
C LEU A 86 4.72 1.31 8.92
N PHE A 87 4.92 2.03 7.82
CA PHE A 87 6.23 2.11 7.17
C PHE A 87 7.22 2.96 8.00
N ILE A 88 6.75 4.03 8.66
CA ILE A 88 7.57 4.77 9.62
C ILE A 88 8.02 3.85 10.76
N PHE A 89 7.08 3.11 11.36
CA PHE A 89 7.37 2.13 12.40
C PHE A 89 8.34 1.04 11.92
N PHE A 90 8.12 0.51 10.72
CA PHE A 90 8.99 -0.48 10.07
C PHE A 90 10.44 0.02 9.99
N PHE A 91 10.67 1.25 9.53
CA PHE A 91 12.02 1.80 9.41
C PHE A 91 12.66 2.08 10.76
N ILE A 92 11.89 2.56 11.74
CA ILE A 92 12.37 2.74 13.11
C ILE A 92 12.77 1.38 13.71
N HIS A 93 11.92 0.36 13.57
CA HIS A 93 12.20 -0.99 14.06
C HIS A 93 13.46 -1.55 13.40
N MET A 94 13.60 -1.42 12.07
CA MET A 94 14.79 -1.83 11.34
C MET A 94 16.06 -1.12 11.81
N TRP A 95 15.96 0.18 12.11
CA TRP A 95 17.10 0.96 12.62
C TRP A 95 17.53 0.51 14.02
N ILE A 96 16.56 0.30 14.92
CA ILE A 96 16.84 -0.15 16.29
C ILE A 96 17.43 -1.57 16.30
N HIS A 97 16.91 -2.46 15.46
CA HIS A 97 17.35 -3.86 15.35
C HIS A 97 18.34 -4.08 14.19
N PHE A 98 19.12 -3.04 13.84
CA PHE A 98 19.95 -3.08 12.63
C PHE A 98 21.01 -4.18 12.66
N ASP A 99 21.55 -4.50 13.84
CA ASP A 99 22.52 -5.59 13.98
C ASP A 99 21.88 -6.96 13.69
N GLU A 100 20.65 -7.21 14.10
CA GLU A 100 19.90 -8.43 13.73
C GLU A 100 19.58 -8.47 12.22
N VAL A 101 19.31 -7.30 11.63
CA VAL A 101 19.03 -7.19 10.18
C VAL A 101 20.27 -7.55 9.35
N LYS A 102 21.48 -7.25 9.82
CA LYS A 102 22.75 -7.62 9.14
C LYS A 102 22.99 -9.12 9.09
N GLU A 103 22.43 -9.88 10.05
CA GLU A 103 22.57 -11.34 10.10
C GLU A 103 21.68 -12.06 9.08
N ILE A 104 20.78 -11.34 8.41
CA ILE A 104 20.00 -11.88 7.30
C ILE A 104 20.94 -12.20 6.13
N PHE A 105 20.69 -13.31 5.44
CA PHE A 105 21.46 -13.70 4.26
C PHE A 105 21.61 -12.54 3.25
N PRO A 106 22.73 -12.44 2.50
CA PRO A 106 23.12 -11.21 1.82
C PRO A 106 22.04 -10.61 0.90
N LEU A 107 21.39 -11.43 0.09
CA LEU A 107 20.33 -10.96 -0.81
C LEU A 107 19.09 -10.48 -0.04
N GLY A 108 18.74 -11.12 1.08
CA GLY A 108 17.65 -10.68 1.96
C GLY A 108 17.95 -9.34 2.63
N PHE A 109 19.18 -9.13 3.10
CA PHE A 109 19.65 -7.87 3.65
C PHE A 109 19.51 -6.72 2.66
N TYR A 110 20.07 -6.86 1.45
CA TYR A 110 19.95 -5.83 0.41
C TYR A 110 18.49 -5.61 -0.03
N SER A 111 17.70 -6.68 -0.09
CA SER A 111 16.27 -6.56 -0.38
C SER A 111 15.55 -5.69 0.66
N LEU A 112 15.80 -5.90 1.96
CA LEU A 112 15.24 -5.10 3.05
C LEU A 112 15.68 -3.63 3.03
N LEU A 113 16.87 -3.34 2.51
CA LEU A 113 17.35 -1.96 2.37
C LEU A 113 16.82 -1.23 1.14
N VAL A 114 16.38 -1.95 0.10
CA VAL A 114 15.98 -1.35 -1.19
C VAL A 114 14.47 -1.41 -1.41
N VAL A 115 13.85 -2.57 -1.20
CA VAL A 115 12.44 -2.79 -1.53
C VAL A 115 11.51 -1.96 -0.65
N PRO A 116 11.61 -1.97 0.70
CA PRO A 116 10.72 -1.19 1.54
C PRO A 116 10.78 0.33 1.27
N PRO A 117 11.94 0.97 1.06
CA PRO A 117 11.98 2.38 0.64
C PRO A 117 11.24 2.66 -0.66
N VAL A 118 11.40 1.80 -1.68
CA VAL A 118 10.66 1.93 -2.96
C VAL A 118 9.15 1.84 -2.70
N LEU A 119 8.71 0.83 -1.94
CA LEU A 119 7.30 0.68 -1.57
C LEU A 119 6.76 1.88 -0.77
N ALA A 120 7.58 2.45 0.13
CA ALA A 120 7.23 3.64 0.90
C ALA A 120 6.99 4.87 -0.01
N ILE A 121 7.88 5.12 -0.97
CA ILE A 121 7.74 6.21 -1.94
C ILE A 121 6.44 6.04 -2.74
N MET A 122 6.14 4.82 -3.19
CA MET A 122 4.89 4.53 -3.90
C MET A 122 3.66 4.74 -3.01
N ASN A 123 3.73 4.33 -1.74
CA ASN A 123 2.66 4.55 -0.76
C ASN A 123 2.40 6.04 -0.52
N ILE A 124 3.44 6.89 -0.46
CA ILE A 124 3.31 8.35 -0.35
C ILE A 124 2.66 8.93 -1.61
N PHE A 125 3.11 8.51 -2.79
CA PHE A 125 2.54 8.95 -4.07
C PHE A 125 1.04 8.63 -4.18
N TRP A 126 0.64 7.41 -3.83
CA TRP A 126 -0.77 7.02 -3.82
C TRP A 126 -1.56 7.72 -2.72
N PHE A 127 -0.98 7.92 -1.53
CA PHE A 127 -1.63 8.66 -0.47
C PHE A 127 -1.96 10.09 -0.88
N TRP A 128 -1.05 10.75 -1.62
CA TRP A 128 -1.31 12.05 -2.21
C TRP A 128 -2.48 12.03 -3.19
N LYS A 129 -2.57 11.03 -4.07
CA LYS A 129 -3.72 10.85 -4.98
C LYS A 129 -5.03 10.66 -4.23
N ILE A 130 -5.04 9.81 -3.19
CA ILE A 130 -6.21 9.54 -2.34
C ILE A 130 -6.66 10.81 -1.63
N THR A 131 -5.72 11.54 -1.03
CA THR A 131 -5.98 12.81 -0.32
C THR A 131 -6.62 13.84 -1.27
N LYS A 132 -6.02 14.05 -2.45
CA LYS A 132 -6.57 14.94 -3.48
C LYS A 132 -7.98 14.53 -3.90
N GLY A 133 -8.20 13.24 -4.11
CA GLY A 133 -9.51 12.68 -4.45
C GLY A 133 -10.56 12.96 -3.37
N LEU A 134 -10.21 12.71 -2.11
CA LEU A 134 -11.09 12.94 -0.96
C LEU A 134 -11.45 14.42 -0.79
N VAL A 135 -10.46 15.31 -0.84
CA VAL A 135 -10.67 16.77 -0.75
C VAL A 135 -11.63 17.25 -1.84
N LYS A 136 -11.48 16.75 -3.08
CA LYS A 136 -12.38 17.09 -4.20
C LYS A 136 -13.81 16.56 -3.98
N THR A 137 -13.97 15.38 -3.41
CA THR A 137 -15.30 14.83 -3.10
C THR A 137 -15.99 15.64 -2.00
N LEU A 138 -15.27 15.96 -0.93
CA LEU A 138 -15.82 16.72 0.21
C LEU A 138 -16.14 18.18 -0.15
N SER A 139 -15.31 18.83 -0.97
CA SER A 139 -15.58 20.21 -1.41
C SER A 139 -16.85 20.32 -2.25
N LYS A 140 -17.07 19.37 -3.18
CA LYS A 140 -18.31 19.29 -3.96
C LYS A 140 -19.55 19.07 -3.09
N ALA A 141 -19.47 18.20 -2.09
CA ALA A 141 -20.57 17.96 -1.17
C ALA A 141 -20.93 19.22 -0.36
N LYS A 142 -19.95 20.06 -0.03
CA LYS A 142 -20.16 21.33 0.67
C LYS A 142 -20.86 22.39 -0.20
N HIS A 143 -20.62 22.41 -1.51
CA HIS A 143 -21.25 23.35 -2.45
C HIS A 143 -22.64 22.92 -2.95
N SER A 144 -23.03 21.66 -2.72
CA SER A 144 -24.36 21.14 -3.08
C SER A 144 -25.39 21.30 -1.95
N LYS A 145 -24.98 21.85 -0.80
CA LYS A 145 -25.84 22.30 0.29
C LYS A 145 -25.97 23.81 0.23
#